data_AF-A0A536GTN2-F1
#
_entry.id   AF-A0A536GTN2-F1
#
_cell.length_a   1.000
_cell.length_b   1.000
_cell.length_c   1.000
_cell.angle_alpha   90.00
_cell.angle_beta   90.00
_cell.angle_gamma   90.00
#
_symmetry.space_group_name_H-M   'P 1'
#
loop_
_entity.id
_entity.type
_entity.pdbx_description
1 polymer ?
#
loop_
_entity_poly.entity_id
_entity_poly.type
_entity_poly.pdbx_seq_one_letter_code
_entity_poly.pdbx_strand_id
1 'polypeptide(L)'
;MSLLPRIRTLEYLELWMVKGLTDLSAIGQLPYLRYLFLQALRRVETLPDLSMDKELRRIYIETLKGLRDLRPLATAPALEQLLLIDMRHLQPKDLRPLVGLPNLKGVTAGLGSKRKNDAAEALLQLPEATWLNGGWREV
;
A
#
# COMPACT_ATOMS: atom_id res chain seq x y z
N MET A 1 14.22 1.40 11.56
CA MET A 1 12.93 1.72 12.21
C MET A 1 12.65 0.85 13.46
N SER A 2 13.67 0.34 14.16
CA SER A 2 13.56 -0.74 15.16
C SER A 2 12.75 -0.43 16.43
N LEU A 3 12.40 0.83 16.72
CA LEU A 3 11.60 1.19 17.88
C LEU A 3 10.08 1.17 17.62
N LEU A 4 9.63 1.20 16.36
CA LEU A 4 8.19 1.25 16.03
C LEU A 4 7.38 0.08 16.64
N PRO A 5 7.84 -1.19 16.65
CA PRO A 5 7.08 -2.31 17.24
C PRO A 5 6.88 -2.23 18.76
N ARG A 6 7.56 -1.27 19.44
CA ARG A 6 7.32 -0.96 20.86
C ARG A 6 6.15 -0.01 21.06
N ILE A 7 5.73 0.73 20.03
CA ILE A 7 4.60 1.66 20.06
C ILE A 7 3.31 0.87 19.80
N ARG A 8 2.82 0.17 20.84
CA ARG A 8 1.63 -0.72 20.79
C ARG A 8 0.29 0.01 20.62
N THR A 9 0.29 1.21 20.06
CA THR A 9 -0.86 2.10 19.84
C THR A 9 -0.75 2.90 18.53
N LEU A 10 0.20 2.54 17.64
CA LEU A 10 0.49 3.29 16.42
C LEU A 10 -0.53 2.97 15.31
N GLU A 11 -1.64 3.70 15.26
CA GLU A 11 -2.69 3.50 14.24
C GLU A 11 -2.35 4.07 12.84
N TYR A 12 -1.41 5.01 12.76
CA TYR A 12 -1.01 5.67 11.51
C TYR A 12 0.51 5.77 11.41
N LEU A 13 1.07 5.37 10.26
CA LEU A 13 2.48 5.54 9.95
C LEU A 13 2.65 6.21 8.58
N GLU A 14 3.41 7.29 8.56
CA GLU A 14 3.74 8.05 7.35
C GLU A 14 5.26 8.13 7.19
N LEU A 15 5.73 7.80 5.98
CA LEU A 15 7.13 7.81 5.60
C LEU A 15 7.27 8.51 4.24
N TRP A 16 7.55 9.81 4.29
CA TRP A 16 7.70 10.67 3.11
C TRP A 16 9.16 11.12 2.94
N MET A 17 9.71 10.95 1.72
CA MET A 17 11.06 11.41 1.32
C MET A 17 12.23 10.96 2.23
N VAL A 18 12.07 9.90 3.03
CA VAL A 18 13.08 9.44 4.00
C VAL A 18 14.37 9.00 3.29
N LYS A 19 15.36 9.89 3.27
CA LYS A 19 16.59 9.73 2.48
C LYS A 19 17.39 8.51 2.94
N GLY A 20 17.60 7.58 2.02
CA GLY A 20 18.40 6.37 2.24
C GLY A 20 17.63 5.18 2.82
N LEU A 21 16.34 5.32 3.14
CA LEU A 21 15.52 4.23 3.66
C LEU A 21 15.35 3.10 2.63
N THR A 22 15.71 1.89 3.05
CA THR A 22 15.61 0.62 2.30
C THR A 22 14.72 -0.39 3.01
N ASP A 23 14.89 -0.52 4.33
CA ASP A 23 14.23 -1.50 5.18
C ASP A 23 12.92 -0.99 5.78
N LEU A 24 11.83 -1.74 5.54
CA LEU A 24 10.51 -1.52 6.13
C LEU A 24 10.07 -2.66 7.06
N SER A 25 10.97 -3.59 7.45
CA SER A 25 10.68 -4.77 8.29
C SER A 25 9.88 -4.49 9.56
N ALA A 26 10.11 -3.33 10.18
CA ALA A 26 9.43 -2.89 11.38
C ALA A 26 7.94 -2.52 11.20
N ILE A 27 7.44 -2.46 9.95
CA ILE A 27 6.02 -2.27 9.67
C ILE A 27 5.25 -3.55 9.96
N GLY A 28 5.77 -4.73 9.56
CA GLY A 28 5.16 -6.07 9.71
C GLY A 28 5.00 -6.58 11.15
N GLN A 29 4.90 -5.68 12.11
CA GLN A 29 4.91 -5.91 13.56
C GLN A 29 4.04 -4.88 14.31
N LEU A 30 3.15 -4.17 13.60
CA LEU A 30 2.33 -3.07 14.13
C LEU A 30 0.84 -3.48 14.13
N PRO A 31 0.41 -4.37 15.04
CA PRO A 31 -0.91 -5.03 14.95
C PRO A 31 -2.12 -4.08 14.96
N TYR A 32 -1.95 -2.87 15.48
CA TYR A 32 -2.97 -1.81 15.55
C TYR A 32 -2.84 -0.75 14.43
N LEU A 33 -1.89 -0.89 13.51
CA LEU A 33 -1.73 0.02 12.37
C LEU A 33 -2.94 -0.12 11.45
N ARG A 34 -3.67 0.97 11.24
CA ARG A 34 -4.86 1.04 10.37
C ARG A 34 -4.56 1.69 9.02
N TYR A 35 -3.59 2.59 9.01
CA TYR A 35 -3.27 3.48 7.89
C TYR A 35 -1.76 3.54 7.66
N LEU A 36 -1.33 3.18 6.45
CA LEU A 36 0.07 3.25 6.04
C LEU A 36 0.24 4.18 4.84
N PHE A 37 1.14 5.15 4.95
CA PHE A 37 1.48 6.10 3.89
C PHE A 37 2.98 6.04 3.56
N LEU A 38 3.31 5.66 2.33
CA LEU A 38 4.68 5.54 1.82
C LEU A 38 4.85 6.41 0.56
N GLN A 39 5.64 7.49 0.63
CA GLN A 39 5.83 8.39 -0.52
C GLN A 39 7.31 8.71 -0.79
N ALA A 40 7.69 8.59 -2.06
CA ALA A 40 9.02 8.93 -2.58
C ALA A 40 10.19 8.19 -1.89
N LEU A 41 9.96 6.98 -1.38
CA LEU A 41 10.98 6.13 -0.75
C LEU A 41 11.84 5.42 -1.81
N ARG A 42 12.72 6.18 -2.48
CA ARG A 42 13.41 5.80 -3.72
C ARG A 42 14.35 4.58 -3.65
N ARG A 43 14.61 4.02 -2.47
CA ARG A 43 15.42 2.80 -2.26
C ARG A 43 14.65 1.64 -1.61
N VAL A 44 13.33 1.78 -1.41
CA VAL A 44 12.47 0.67 -1.01
C VAL A 44 12.12 -0.14 -2.25
N GLU A 45 12.49 -1.42 -2.24
CA GLU A 45 12.27 -2.38 -3.33
C GLU A 45 11.27 -3.49 -2.98
N THR A 46 11.00 -3.66 -1.67
CA THR A 46 10.08 -4.68 -1.12
C THR A 46 9.22 -4.08 0.00
N LEU A 47 8.09 -4.72 0.27
CA LEU A 47 7.32 -4.56 1.50
C LEU A 47 7.58 -5.78 2.39
N PRO A 48 7.48 -5.66 3.73
CA PRO A 48 7.53 -6.83 4.61
C PRO A 48 6.26 -7.67 4.46
N ASP A 49 6.26 -8.88 5.04
CA ASP A 49 5.02 -9.58 5.36
C ASP A 49 4.16 -8.69 6.29
N LEU A 50 2.89 -8.53 5.95
CA LEU A 50 1.88 -7.74 6.66
C LEU A 50 0.85 -8.66 7.36
N SER A 51 1.11 -9.97 7.41
CA SER A 51 0.23 -10.95 8.07
C SER A 51 -0.07 -10.64 9.54
N MET A 52 0.78 -9.86 10.21
CA MET A 52 0.63 -9.46 11.61
C MET A 52 -0.08 -8.12 11.82
N ASP A 53 -0.28 -7.32 10.76
CA ASP A 53 -0.93 -6.01 10.84
C ASP A 53 -2.46 -6.16 10.75
N LYS A 54 -3.03 -6.72 11.82
CA LYS A 54 -4.41 -7.21 11.86
C LYS A 54 -5.48 -6.13 11.64
N GLU A 55 -5.14 -4.86 11.85
CA GLU A 55 -6.06 -3.73 11.64
C GLU A 55 -5.77 -2.90 10.38
N LEU A 56 -4.80 -3.30 9.53
CA LEU A 56 -4.33 -2.49 8.40
C LEU A 56 -5.34 -2.43 7.26
N ARG A 57 -6.19 -1.39 7.30
CA ARG A 57 -7.32 -1.14 6.39
C ARG A 57 -6.94 -0.42 5.11
N ARG A 58 -6.02 0.54 5.16
CA ARG A 58 -5.70 1.41 4.01
C ARG A 58 -4.19 1.59 3.81
N ILE A 59 -3.75 1.43 2.57
CA ILE A 59 -2.34 1.60 2.17
C ILE A 59 -2.25 2.61 1.01
N TYR A 60 -1.47 3.68 1.22
CA TYR A 60 -1.04 4.63 0.19
C TYR A 60 0.43 4.39 -0.16
N ILE A 61 0.70 4.17 -1.45
CA ILE A 61 2.05 4.01 -1.99
C ILE A 61 2.19 4.95 -3.18
N GLU A 62 3.13 5.89 -3.08
CA GLU A 62 3.40 6.86 -4.13
C GLU A 62 4.89 6.97 -4.48
N THR A 63 5.22 6.93 -5.78
CA THR A 63 6.58 7.18 -6.28
C THR A 63 7.64 6.20 -5.69
N LEU A 64 7.23 5.00 -5.25
CA LEU A 64 8.14 3.93 -4.80
C LEU A 64 8.73 3.19 -6.02
N LYS A 65 9.64 3.88 -6.74
CA LYS A 65 10.18 3.43 -8.05
C LYS A 65 11.01 2.14 -8.02
N GLY A 66 11.41 1.68 -6.83
CA GLY A 66 12.06 0.38 -6.63
C GLY A 66 11.07 -0.77 -6.41
N LEU A 67 9.90 -0.50 -5.83
CA LEU A 67 8.94 -1.53 -5.43
C LEU A 67 8.27 -2.16 -6.65
N ARG A 68 8.57 -3.45 -6.88
CA ARG A 68 8.04 -4.25 -8.01
C ARG A 68 7.15 -5.40 -7.59
N ASP A 69 7.34 -5.91 -6.38
CA ASP A 69 6.56 -7.04 -5.87
C ASP A 69 5.41 -6.55 -4.97
N LEU A 70 4.18 -6.80 -5.41
CA LEU A 70 2.96 -6.45 -4.67
C LEU A 70 2.41 -7.64 -3.85
N ARG A 71 3.02 -8.83 -3.91
CA ARG A 71 2.56 -10.01 -3.16
C ARG A 71 2.45 -9.79 -1.65
N PRO A 72 3.30 -9.00 -0.96
CA PRO A 72 3.12 -8.79 0.47
C PRO A 72 1.83 -8.04 0.83
N LEU A 73 1.24 -7.26 -0.08
CA LEU A 73 -0.06 -6.63 0.15
C LEU A 73 -1.19 -7.66 0.30
N ALA A 74 -1.05 -8.85 -0.31
CA ALA A 74 -2.00 -9.96 -0.17
C ALA A 74 -1.95 -10.65 1.20
N THR A 75 -0.96 -10.34 2.04
CA THR A 75 -0.84 -10.92 3.39
C THR A 75 -1.58 -10.10 4.46
N ALA A 76 -1.83 -8.81 4.20
CA ALA A 76 -2.55 -7.92 5.12
C ALA A 76 -4.03 -8.36 5.23
N PRO A 77 -4.47 -8.93 6.38
CA PRO A 77 -5.74 -9.65 6.43
C PRO A 77 -6.97 -8.73 6.40
N ALA A 78 -6.80 -7.46 6.77
CA ALA A 78 -7.86 -6.46 6.87
C ALA A 78 -7.79 -5.37 5.78
N LEU A 79 -6.98 -5.55 4.73
CA LEU A 79 -6.76 -4.53 3.71
C LEU A 79 -8.02 -4.29 2.87
N GLU A 80 -8.62 -3.10 3.03
CA GLU A 80 -9.84 -2.70 2.35
C GLU A 80 -9.59 -1.75 1.17
N GLN A 81 -8.54 -0.92 1.23
CA GLN A 81 -8.21 0.02 0.15
C GLN A 81 -6.70 0.12 -0.11
N LEU A 82 -6.34 0.17 -1.40
CA LEU A 82 -4.97 0.38 -1.87
C LEU A 82 -4.93 1.48 -2.93
N LEU A 83 -4.01 2.45 -2.78
CA LEU A 83 -3.75 3.43 -3.84
C LEU A 83 -2.28 3.43 -4.22
N LEU A 84 -2.04 3.23 -5.52
CA LEU A 84 -0.73 3.09 -6.16
C LEU A 84 -0.48 4.30 -7.08
N ILE A 85 0.02 5.40 -6.51
CA ILE A 85 0.13 6.70 -7.21
C ILE A 85 1.55 6.90 -7.79
N ASP A 86 1.64 7.47 -8.99
CA ASP A 86 2.88 7.58 -9.78
C ASP A 86 3.73 6.30 -9.93
N MET A 87 3.10 5.11 -9.89
CA MET A 87 3.78 3.81 -10.00
C MET A 87 4.07 3.46 -11.47
N ARG A 88 4.64 4.41 -12.23
CA ARG A 88 4.84 4.40 -13.69
C ARG A 88 5.61 3.18 -14.21
N HIS A 89 6.45 2.56 -13.38
CA HIS A 89 7.26 1.38 -13.72
C HIS A 89 6.43 0.09 -13.76
N LEU A 90 5.38 -0.02 -12.95
CA LEU A 90 4.50 -1.19 -12.91
C LEU A 90 3.67 -1.33 -14.19
N GLN A 91 3.26 -2.56 -14.47
CA GLN A 91 2.34 -2.95 -15.53
C GLN A 91 1.06 -3.54 -14.91
N PRO A 92 -0.08 -3.55 -15.62
CA PRO A 92 -1.34 -4.09 -15.07
C PRO A 92 -1.21 -5.53 -14.55
N LYS A 93 -0.44 -6.38 -15.25
CA LYS A 93 -0.15 -7.76 -14.84
C LYS A 93 0.55 -7.89 -13.48
N ASP A 94 1.21 -6.85 -12.98
CA ASP A 94 1.96 -6.88 -11.72
C ASP A 94 1.01 -6.72 -10.50
N LEU A 95 -0.23 -6.29 -10.75
CA LEU A 95 -1.31 -6.17 -9.77
C LEU A 95 -2.11 -7.49 -9.63
N ARG A 96 -1.74 -8.56 -10.35
CA ARG A 96 -2.33 -9.91 -10.20
C ARG A 96 -2.40 -10.44 -8.76
N PRO A 97 -1.44 -10.17 -7.84
CA PRO A 97 -1.56 -10.61 -6.43
C PRO A 97 -2.74 -9.99 -5.66
N LEU A 98 -3.39 -8.96 -6.21
CA LEU A 98 -4.52 -8.26 -5.59
C LEU A 98 -5.89 -8.80 -6.05
N VAL A 99 -5.91 -9.65 -7.09
CA VAL A 99 -7.15 -10.18 -7.68
C VAL A 99 -7.79 -11.19 -6.72
N GLY A 100 -9.03 -10.92 -6.30
CA GLY A 100 -9.80 -11.82 -5.44
C GLY A 100 -9.42 -11.78 -3.95
N LEU A 101 -8.68 -10.76 -3.48
CA LEU A 101 -8.44 -10.58 -2.05
C LEU A 101 -9.76 -10.26 -1.32
N PRO A 102 -10.16 -11.05 -0.29
CA PRO A 102 -11.56 -11.13 0.14
C PRO A 102 -12.11 -9.87 0.82
N ASN A 103 -11.21 -9.03 1.37
CA ASN A 103 -11.58 -7.79 2.06
C ASN A 103 -11.30 -6.52 1.24
N LEU A 104 -10.68 -6.64 0.06
CA LEU A 104 -10.24 -5.49 -0.75
C LEU A 104 -11.43 -4.90 -1.52
N LYS A 105 -11.88 -3.71 -1.13
CA LYS A 105 -13.11 -3.05 -1.60
C LYS A 105 -12.85 -2.03 -2.72
N GLY A 106 -11.63 -1.51 -2.85
CA GLY A 106 -11.29 -0.54 -3.90
C GLY A 106 -9.79 -0.40 -4.12
N VAL A 107 -9.39 -0.13 -5.37
CA VAL A 107 -7.99 0.05 -5.77
C VAL A 107 -7.86 1.15 -6.80
N THR A 108 -6.91 2.07 -6.59
CA THR A 108 -6.61 3.14 -7.55
C THR A 108 -5.21 2.95 -8.13
N ALA A 109 -5.14 2.66 -9.43
CA ALA A 109 -3.94 2.18 -10.10
C ALA A 109 -3.32 3.27 -11.02
N GLY A 110 -2.57 4.21 -10.43
CA GLY A 110 -1.86 5.28 -11.12
C GLY A 110 -0.59 4.80 -11.86
N LEU A 111 -0.75 3.94 -12.86
CA LEU A 111 0.36 3.25 -13.55
C LEU A 111 1.06 4.09 -14.64
N GLY A 112 0.71 5.37 -14.76
CA GLY A 112 1.39 6.35 -15.62
C GLY A 112 0.78 6.61 -17.00
N SER A 113 -0.32 5.94 -17.37
CA SER A 113 -1.05 6.23 -18.61
C SER A 113 -2.44 5.60 -18.58
N LYS A 114 -3.48 6.29 -19.09
CA LYS A 114 -4.88 5.82 -19.09
C LYS A 114 -5.01 4.33 -19.51
N ARG A 115 -4.43 3.94 -20.65
CA ARG A 115 -4.44 2.55 -21.17
C ARG A 115 -3.94 1.49 -20.17
N LYS A 116 -3.04 1.83 -19.24
CA LYS A 116 -2.62 0.91 -18.16
C LYS A 116 -3.59 0.91 -16.99
N ASN A 117 -4.11 2.08 -16.61
CA ASN A 117 -5.10 2.21 -15.54
C ASN A 117 -6.36 1.42 -15.89
N ASP A 118 -6.93 1.66 -17.08
CA ASP A 118 -8.09 0.92 -17.63
C ASP A 118 -7.89 -0.61 -17.60
N ALA A 119 -6.68 -1.06 -17.91
CA ALA A 119 -6.31 -2.48 -17.93
C ALA A 119 -6.01 -3.06 -16.53
N ALA A 120 -5.79 -2.22 -15.52
CA ALA A 120 -5.72 -2.61 -14.12
C ALA A 120 -7.11 -2.65 -13.49
N GLU A 121 -7.96 -1.67 -13.77
CA GLU A 121 -9.39 -1.64 -13.41
C GLU A 121 -10.10 -2.91 -13.93
N ALA A 122 -9.94 -3.22 -15.22
CA ALA A 122 -10.51 -4.43 -15.83
C ALA A 122 -9.91 -5.76 -15.31
N LEU A 123 -8.68 -5.75 -14.77
CA LEU A 123 -8.07 -6.93 -14.14
C LEU A 123 -8.61 -7.15 -12.72
N LEU A 124 -8.84 -6.08 -11.96
CA LEU A 124 -9.21 -6.14 -10.55
C LEU A 124 -10.73 -6.24 -10.35
N GLN A 125 -11.52 -5.62 -11.24
CA GLN A 125 -12.98 -5.54 -11.14
C GLN A 125 -13.48 -4.90 -9.82
N LEU A 126 -12.67 -3.98 -9.29
CA LEU A 126 -12.95 -3.18 -8.10
C LEU A 126 -13.11 -1.69 -8.49
N PRO A 127 -13.92 -0.91 -7.76
CA PRO A 127 -13.97 0.54 -7.93
C PRO A 127 -12.65 1.21 -7.54
N GLU A 128 -12.45 2.44 -7.99
CA GLU A 128 -11.38 3.30 -7.47
C GLU A 128 -11.55 3.49 -5.95
N ALA A 129 -10.44 3.40 -5.21
CA ALA A 129 -10.38 3.90 -3.85
C ALA A 129 -10.22 5.44 -3.86
N THR A 130 -10.91 6.12 -2.96
CA THR A 130 -11.00 7.59 -2.92
C THR A 130 -10.41 8.16 -1.63
N TRP A 131 -9.93 9.41 -1.70
CA TRP A 131 -9.86 10.24 -0.50
C TRP A 131 -11.28 10.39 0.05
N LEU A 132 -11.43 10.32 1.38
CA LEU A 132 -12.70 10.70 1.99
C LEU A 132 -12.75 12.22 2.18
N ASN A 133 -13.96 12.79 2.09
CA ASN A 133 -14.22 14.18 2.44
C ASN A 133 -14.01 14.35 3.95
N GLY A 134 -12.81 14.78 4.33
CA GLY A 134 -12.33 14.82 5.72
C GLY A 134 -10.86 14.40 5.85
N GLY A 135 -10.35 13.58 4.91
CA GLY A 135 -8.93 13.33 4.75
C GLY A 135 -8.55 11.87 4.50
N TRP A 136 -7.34 11.55 4.95
CA TRP A 136 -6.60 10.32 4.68
C TRP A 136 -6.74 9.24 5.76
N ARG A 137 -7.77 9.37 6.59
CA ARG A 137 -8.23 8.43 7.63
C ARG A 137 -9.76 8.47 7.65
N GLU A 138 -10.41 7.40 8.08
CA GLU A 138 -11.82 7.49 8.51
C GLU A 138 -11.87 8.35 9.79
N VAL A 139 -12.94 9.13 9.93
CA VAL A 139 -13.14 10.16 10.99
C VAL A 139 -14.12 9.63 12.04
#